data_AF-A0A5S3WRB8-F1
#
_entry.id   AF-A0A5S3WRB8-F1
#
_cell.length_a   1.000
_cell.length_b   1.000
_cell.length_c   1.000
_cell.angle_alpha   90.00
_cell.angle_beta   90.00
_cell.angle_gamma   90.00
#
_symmetry.space_group_name_H-M   'P 1'
#
loop_
_entity.id
_entity.type
_entity.pdbx_description
1 polymer ?
#
loop_
_entity_poly.entity_id
_entity_poly.type
_entity_poly.pdbx_seq_one_letter_code
_entity_poly.pdbx_strand_id
1 'polypeptide(L)'
;MKILSVLLLLLFSLPALAKKPIRVVDIGVMGLASHDLFQWNAQARENEENGRFDLSTIFDYADGTRIHQGGNPKNSSNAAVYSITQNLVSFYAGKKAALLMSRTVTEEQAHIIARQQTVAFFMGMVKESYERFTSARFPDYALALAVTDDEQAVMRALHDILPGKIYVNRNLTREVFEVTDFRLAMTQLSPTEMMKTVKFYDGQYDEEYLHVVVPGFPDPTIINLQAIDQGFIAEQTNYNLDDMLAELQFYGQFPFFGNLVHFTSFGYHLENLFAKGICNKYVDGSPNTWNTVAVECY
;
A
#
# COMPACT_ATOMS: atom_id res chain seq x y z
N MET A 1 -12.68 27.77 -39.60
CA MET A 1 -13.04 28.09 -38.21
C MET A 1 -13.58 26.90 -37.41
N LYS A 2 -14.52 26.08 -37.92
CA LYS A 2 -15.06 24.92 -37.16
C LYS A 2 -14.01 23.86 -36.75
N ILE A 3 -13.02 23.58 -37.59
CA ILE A 3 -11.94 22.62 -37.28
C ILE A 3 -11.04 23.11 -36.14
N LEU A 4 -10.78 24.42 -36.08
CA LEU A 4 -9.95 25.03 -35.02
C LEU A 4 -10.64 24.96 -33.66
N SER A 5 -11.97 25.13 -33.62
CA SER A 5 -12.78 25.01 -32.39
C SER A 5 -12.84 23.57 -31.87
N VAL A 6 -12.91 22.57 -32.77
CA VAL A 6 -12.87 21.14 -32.40
C VAL A 6 -11.48 20.73 -31.91
N LEU A 7 -10.41 21.22 -32.54
CA LEU A 7 -9.05 20.98 -32.09
C LEU A 7 -8.77 21.62 -30.71
N LEU A 8 -9.26 22.84 -30.46
CA LEU A 8 -9.17 23.48 -29.14
C LEU A 8 -9.92 22.67 -28.08
N LEU A 9 -11.16 22.22 -28.37
CA LEU A 9 -11.94 21.40 -27.45
C LEU A 9 -11.25 20.07 -27.11
N LEU A 10 -10.61 19.43 -28.11
CA LEU A 10 -9.80 18.24 -27.88
C LEU A 10 -8.59 18.54 -27.00
N LEU A 11 -7.87 19.64 -27.26
CA LEU A 11 -6.71 20.07 -26.46
C LEU A 11 -7.06 20.40 -25.00
N PHE A 12 -8.26 20.94 -24.73
CA PHE A 12 -8.75 21.19 -23.36
C PHE A 12 -9.29 19.94 -22.65
N SER A 13 -9.54 18.84 -23.37
CA SER A 13 -10.01 17.57 -22.79
C SER A 13 -8.87 16.58 -22.45
N LEU A 14 -7.68 16.77 -23.01
CA LEU A 14 -6.50 15.96 -22.73
C LEU A 14 -6.08 15.90 -21.24
N PRO A 15 -6.20 16.97 -20.42
CA PRO A 15 -5.84 16.90 -19.01
C PRO A 15 -6.72 15.96 -18.19
N ALA A 16 -7.96 15.70 -18.62
CA ALA A 16 -8.88 14.79 -17.94
C ALA A 16 -8.55 13.31 -18.19
N LEU A 17 -7.72 13.01 -19.19
CA LEU A 17 -7.28 11.66 -19.56
C LEU A 17 -5.87 11.33 -19.04
N ALA A 18 -5.17 12.29 -18.43
CA ALA A 18 -3.85 12.07 -17.89
C ALA A 18 -3.92 11.23 -16.60
N LYS A 19 -3.00 10.27 -16.46
CA LYS A 19 -2.81 9.51 -15.22
C LYS A 19 -2.58 10.49 -14.06
N LYS A 20 -3.28 10.27 -12.94
CA LYS A 20 -3.12 11.11 -11.75
C LYS A 20 -1.71 10.92 -11.19
N PRO A 21 -1.04 11.99 -10.71
CA PRO A 21 0.26 11.85 -10.08
C PRO A 21 0.13 11.02 -8.80
N ILE A 22 1.10 10.12 -8.62
CA ILE A 22 1.27 9.32 -7.40
C ILE A 22 2.05 10.14 -6.40
N ARG A 23 1.70 10.02 -5.13
CA ARG A 23 2.22 10.82 -4.02
C ARG A 23 2.78 9.92 -2.93
N VAL A 24 3.56 10.51 -2.03
CA VAL A 24 4.13 9.79 -0.87
C VAL A 24 3.04 9.15 0.01
N VAL A 25 1.87 9.79 0.14
CA VAL A 25 0.70 9.19 0.82
C VAL A 25 0.24 7.91 0.17
N ASP A 26 0.23 7.86 -1.16
CA ASP A 26 -0.23 6.70 -1.91
C ASP A 26 0.78 5.54 -1.73
N ILE A 27 2.09 5.82 -1.64
CA ILE A 27 3.14 4.86 -1.28
C ILE A 27 2.93 4.28 0.13
N GLY A 28 2.69 5.15 1.12
CA GLY A 28 2.45 4.72 2.50
C GLY A 28 1.21 3.85 2.64
N VAL A 29 0.13 4.18 1.92
CA VAL A 29 -1.12 3.41 1.92
C VAL A 29 -0.94 2.06 1.26
N MET A 30 -0.35 2.02 0.06
CA MET A 30 -0.15 0.76 -0.67
C MET A 30 0.86 -0.15 0.04
N GLY A 31 1.87 0.42 0.69
CA GLY A 31 2.80 -0.32 1.54
C GLY A 31 2.09 -0.94 2.76
N LEU A 32 1.26 -0.17 3.47
CA LEU A 32 0.47 -0.73 4.58
C LEU A 32 -0.55 -1.77 4.10
N ALA A 33 -1.20 -1.54 2.96
CA ALA A 33 -2.12 -2.50 2.35
C ALA A 33 -1.42 -3.82 2.03
N SER A 34 -0.19 -3.76 1.51
CA SER A 34 0.65 -4.94 1.31
C SER A 34 0.93 -5.67 2.62
N HIS A 35 1.26 -4.95 3.70
CA HIS A 35 1.52 -5.57 5.00
C HIS A 35 0.28 -6.15 5.69
N ASP A 36 -0.92 -5.62 5.39
CA ASP A 36 -2.19 -6.14 5.92
C ASP A 36 -2.65 -7.39 5.17
N LEU A 37 -2.33 -7.46 3.87
CA LEU A 37 -2.59 -8.64 3.05
C LEU A 37 -1.54 -9.73 3.25
N PHE A 38 -0.30 -9.34 3.58
CA PHE A 38 0.85 -10.22 3.59
C PHE A 38 1.79 -10.06 4.79
N GLN A 39 2.11 -11.17 5.42
CA GLN A 39 3.26 -11.38 6.28
C GLN A 39 3.99 -12.66 5.87
N TRP A 40 4.87 -12.54 4.88
CA TRP A 40 5.70 -13.66 4.45
C TRP A 40 6.65 -14.12 5.57
N ASN A 41 6.56 -15.39 5.92
CA ASN A 41 7.52 -16.12 6.74
C ASN A 41 8.49 -16.88 5.82
N ALA A 42 9.74 -16.42 5.75
CA ALA A 42 10.73 -17.00 4.85
C ALA A 42 11.16 -18.43 5.25
N GLN A 43 11.07 -18.78 6.54
CA GLN A 43 11.44 -20.10 7.05
C GLN A 43 10.37 -21.15 6.74
N ALA A 44 9.10 -20.82 6.98
CA ALA A 44 7.96 -21.68 6.68
C ALA A 44 7.56 -21.65 5.21
N ARG A 45 7.93 -20.59 4.48
CA ARG A 45 7.48 -20.28 3.12
C ARG A 45 5.97 -20.14 3.01
N GLU A 46 5.38 -19.45 3.99
CA GLU A 46 3.94 -19.28 4.11
C GLU A 46 3.61 -17.82 4.45
N ASN A 47 2.41 -17.39 4.07
CA ASN A 47 1.85 -16.10 4.46
C ASN A 47 1.15 -16.23 5.82
N GLU A 48 1.53 -15.41 6.81
CA GLU A 48 0.94 -15.42 8.15
C GLU A 48 -0.24 -14.46 8.31
N GLU A 49 -0.47 -13.57 7.34
CA GLU A 49 -1.66 -12.70 7.32
C GLU A 49 -2.88 -13.38 6.70
N ASN A 50 -4.06 -12.88 7.05
CA ASN A 50 -5.34 -13.44 6.61
C ASN A 50 -5.76 -13.01 5.18
N GLY A 51 -5.01 -12.10 4.55
CA GLY A 51 -5.28 -11.64 3.19
C GLY A 51 -6.52 -10.75 3.06
N ARG A 52 -6.88 -10.01 4.12
CA ARG A 52 -8.01 -9.07 4.17
C ARG A 52 -7.57 -7.69 4.62
N PHE A 53 -8.31 -6.67 4.22
CA PHE A 53 -8.17 -5.32 4.76
C PHE A 53 -8.95 -5.19 6.07
N ASP A 54 -8.42 -5.76 7.15
CA ASP A 54 -8.98 -5.64 8.49
C ASP A 54 -8.03 -5.06 9.54
N LEU A 55 -6.87 -4.57 9.10
CA LEU A 55 -5.83 -3.98 9.92
C LEU A 55 -5.33 -4.95 11.00
N SER A 56 -5.38 -6.28 10.76
CA SER A 56 -4.78 -7.31 11.62
C SER A 56 -3.31 -7.02 11.89
N THR A 57 -2.60 -6.51 10.88
CA THR A 57 -1.19 -6.10 10.98
C THR A 57 -0.95 -5.04 12.06
N ILE A 58 -1.97 -4.25 12.43
CA ILE A 58 -1.93 -3.27 13.53
C ILE A 58 -2.55 -3.83 14.81
N PHE A 59 -3.76 -4.38 14.71
CA PHE A 59 -4.63 -4.66 15.85
C PHE A 59 -4.48 -6.04 16.46
N ASP A 60 -4.08 -7.03 15.67
CA ASP A 60 -3.99 -8.42 16.10
C ASP A 60 -2.53 -8.85 16.32
N TYR A 61 -1.57 -8.12 15.74
CA TYR A 61 -0.15 -8.37 15.95
C TYR A 61 0.23 -8.31 17.43
N ALA A 62 0.90 -9.37 17.91
CA ALA A 62 1.27 -9.56 19.32
C ALA A 62 0.07 -9.39 20.27
N ASP A 63 -1.06 -9.97 19.90
CA ASP A 63 -2.33 -9.94 20.64
C ASP A 63 -2.79 -8.51 20.96
N GLY A 64 -2.54 -7.57 20.04
CA GLY A 64 -2.92 -6.16 20.16
C GLY A 64 -2.11 -5.34 21.19
N THR A 65 -1.11 -5.93 21.85
CA THR A 65 -0.28 -5.22 22.84
C THR A 65 0.56 -4.09 22.23
N ARG A 66 0.75 -4.12 20.90
CA ARG A 66 1.57 -3.16 20.14
C ARG A 66 0.78 -2.16 19.29
N ILE A 67 -0.54 -2.04 19.46
CA ILE A 67 -1.36 -1.09 18.69
C ILE A 67 -0.77 0.32 18.72
N HIS A 68 -0.40 0.82 19.90
CA HIS A 68 0.17 2.17 20.06
C HIS A 68 1.52 2.37 19.36
N GLN A 69 2.22 1.28 19.03
CA GLN A 69 3.49 1.29 18.28
C GLN A 69 3.28 1.09 16.77
N GLY A 70 2.04 0.84 16.33
CA GLY A 70 1.71 0.52 14.93
C GLY A 70 1.63 -0.97 14.61
N GLY A 71 1.62 -1.84 15.63
CA GLY A 71 1.51 -3.29 15.49
C GLY A 71 2.78 -3.94 14.95
N ASN A 72 2.68 -4.60 13.79
CA ASN A 72 3.79 -5.31 13.16
C ASN A 72 4.97 -4.35 12.91
N PRO A 73 6.22 -4.69 13.34
CA PRO A 73 7.39 -3.87 13.10
C PRO A 73 7.64 -3.50 11.63
N LYS A 74 7.15 -4.29 10.67
CA LYS A 74 7.19 -3.97 9.24
C LYS A 74 6.48 -2.66 8.92
N ASN A 75 5.46 -2.26 9.68
CA ASN A 75 4.76 -0.99 9.51
C ASN A 75 5.62 0.23 9.91
N SER A 76 6.79 -0.02 10.49
CA SER A 76 7.80 0.99 10.86
C SER A 76 9.07 0.89 10.01
N SER A 77 9.06 0.13 8.90
CA SER A 77 10.23 -0.02 8.02
C SER A 77 10.44 1.14 7.06
N ASN A 78 9.41 1.97 6.86
CA ASN A 78 9.38 3.09 5.94
C ASN A 78 8.56 4.24 6.54
N ALA A 79 9.10 5.46 6.48
CA ALA A 79 8.45 6.65 7.06
C ALA A 79 7.05 6.94 6.50
N ALA A 80 6.80 6.69 5.21
CA ALA A 80 5.48 6.87 4.62
C ALA A 80 4.46 5.87 5.18
N VAL A 81 4.83 4.59 5.27
CA VAL A 81 4.00 3.52 5.85
C VAL A 81 3.76 3.80 7.33
N TYR A 82 4.80 4.20 8.06
CA TYR A 82 4.71 4.57 9.47
C TYR A 82 3.77 5.76 9.69
N SER A 83 3.84 6.77 8.84
CA SER A 83 2.94 7.94 8.90
C SER A 83 1.47 7.55 8.73
N ILE A 84 1.16 6.68 7.75
CA ILE A 84 -0.20 6.16 7.58
C ILE A 84 -0.64 5.34 8.80
N THR A 85 0.24 4.46 9.26
CA THR A 85 -0.01 3.61 10.42
C THR A 85 -0.34 4.43 11.67
N GLN A 86 0.46 5.45 11.97
CA GLN A 86 0.24 6.33 13.12
C GLN A 86 -1.01 7.20 12.98
N ASN A 87 -1.37 7.60 11.76
CA ASN A 87 -2.64 8.28 11.49
C ASN A 87 -3.84 7.36 11.79
N LEU A 88 -3.77 6.08 11.41
CA LEU A 88 -4.84 5.10 11.72
C LEU A 88 -4.91 4.79 13.22
N VAL A 89 -3.78 4.61 13.89
CA VAL A 89 -3.71 4.42 15.35
C VAL A 89 -4.32 5.61 16.08
N SER A 90 -4.00 6.84 15.66
CA SER A 90 -4.56 8.07 16.22
C SER A 90 -6.06 8.19 15.96
N PHE A 91 -6.52 7.86 14.74
CA PHE A 91 -7.94 7.83 14.40
C PHE A 91 -8.71 6.84 15.28
N TYR A 92 -8.21 5.60 15.39
CA TYR A 92 -8.77 4.56 16.26
C TYR A 92 -8.85 5.02 17.72
N ALA A 93 -7.75 5.54 18.27
CA ALA A 93 -7.69 6.00 19.67
C ALA A 93 -8.69 7.14 19.92
N GLY A 94 -8.79 8.10 19.01
CA GLY A 94 -9.76 9.19 19.08
C GLY A 94 -11.21 8.69 19.04
N LYS A 95 -11.54 7.74 18.16
CA LYS A 95 -12.87 7.11 18.09
C LYS A 95 -13.21 6.34 19.36
N LYS A 96 -12.30 5.49 19.84
CA LYS A 96 -12.49 4.70 21.06
C LYS A 96 -12.70 5.62 22.27
N ALA A 97 -11.88 6.66 22.42
CA ALA A 97 -12.01 7.63 23.51
C ALA A 97 -13.37 8.35 23.49
N ALA A 98 -13.81 8.84 22.33
CA ALA A 98 -15.10 9.51 22.19
C ALA A 98 -16.28 8.60 22.57
N LEU A 99 -16.23 7.33 22.18
CA LEU A 99 -17.24 6.31 22.52
C LEU A 99 -17.24 5.99 24.02
N LEU A 100 -16.08 5.89 24.66
CA LEU A 100 -16.00 5.67 26.10
C LEU A 100 -16.51 6.88 26.89
N MET A 101 -16.26 8.10 26.41
CA MET A 101 -16.75 9.33 27.03
C MET A 101 -18.27 9.48 26.95
N SER A 102 -18.94 8.88 25.97
CA SER A 102 -20.41 8.89 25.92
C SER A 102 -21.06 8.05 27.02
N ARG A 103 -20.31 7.09 27.61
CA ARG A 103 -20.77 6.13 28.62
C ARG A 103 -21.96 5.27 28.16
N THR A 104 -22.17 5.15 26.85
CA THR A 104 -23.27 4.36 26.26
C THR A 104 -22.84 2.97 25.78
N VAL A 105 -21.53 2.70 25.75
CA VAL A 105 -20.95 1.45 25.26
C VAL A 105 -19.89 0.93 26.22
N THR A 106 -19.67 -0.38 26.23
CA THR A 106 -18.57 -1.02 26.96
C THR A 106 -17.24 -0.75 26.26
N GLU A 107 -16.12 -1.07 26.91
CA GLU A 107 -14.80 -0.96 26.29
C GLU A 107 -14.64 -1.88 25.06
N GLU A 108 -15.18 -3.10 25.14
CA GLU A 108 -15.20 -4.05 24.04
C GLU A 108 -16.00 -3.52 22.86
N GLN A 109 -17.21 -2.99 23.10
CA GLN A 109 -18.03 -2.36 22.06
C GLN A 109 -17.34 -1.14 21.45
N ALA A 110 -16.70 -0.30 22.28
CA ALA A 110 -15.94 0.85 21.81
C ALA A 110 -14.76 0.44 20.92
N HIS A 111 -14.04 -0.63 21.28
CA HIS A 111 -12.98 -1.20 20.45
C HIS A 111 -13.52 -1.68 19.10
N ILE A 112 -14.59 -2.48 19.11
CA ILE A 112 -15.17 -3.04 17.87
C ILE A 112 -15.58 -1.92 16.91
N ILE A 113 -16.36 -0.96 17.39
CA ILE A 113 -16.84 0.15 16.58
C ILE A 113 -15.67 1.01 16.08
N ALA A 114 -14.69 1.31 16.94
CA ALA A 114 -13.53 2.11 16.55
C ALA A 114 -12.68 1.40 15.48
N ARG A 115 -12.44 0.09 15.60
CA ARG A 115 -11.71 -0.69 14.58
C ARG A 115 -12.48 -0.72 13.27
N GLN A 116 -13.77 -1.04 13.27
CA GLN A 116 -14.61 -1.04 12.07
C GLN A 116 -14.58 0.32 11.33
N GLN A 117 -14.67 1.42 12.07
CA GLN A 117 -14.57 2.77 11.49
C GLN A 117 -13.17 3.07 10.96
N THR A 118 -12.12 2.56 11.61
CA THR A 118 -10.73 2.73 11.17
C THR A 118 -10.44 1.93 9.91
N VAL A 119 -10.94 0.69 9.82
CA VAL A 119 -10.87 -0.16 8.62
C VAL A 119 -11.59 0.51 7.45
N ALA A 120 -12.80 1.03 7.67
CA ALA A 120 -13.54 1.76 6.64
C ALA A 120 -12.80 3.01 6.15
N PHE A 121 -12.16 3.75 7.07
CA PHE A 121 -11.33 4.90 6.73
C PHE A 121 -10.09 4.49 5.91
N PHE A 122 -9.39 3.43 6.33
CA PHE A 122 -8.22 2.90 5.62
C PHE A 122 -8.54 2.44 4.20
N MET A 123 -9.58 1.62 4.02
CA MET A 123 -10.04 1.19 2.69
C MET A 123 -10.38 2.37 1.76
N GLY A 124 -10.91 3.48 2.29
CA GLY A 124 -11.12 4.69 1.51
C GLY A 124 -9.81 5.24 0.93
N MET A 125 -8.76 5.25 1.76
CA MET A 125 -7.41 5.63 1.32
C MET A 125 -6.83 4.63 0.32
N VAL A 126 -7.04 3.33 0.55
CA VAL A 126 -6.61 2.25 -0.34
C VAL A 126 -7.25 2.40 -1.72
N LYS A 127 -8.55 2.65 -1.77
CA LYS A 127 -9.27 2.89 -3.03
C LYS A 127 -8.68 4.04 -3.82
N GLU A 128 -8.47 5.19 -3.17
CA GLU A 128 -7.88 6.36 -3.84
C GLU A 128 -6.45 6.10 -4.35
N SER A 129 -5.65 5.37 -3.57
CA SER A 129 -4.25 5.07 -3.90
C SER A 129 -4.17 4.06 -5.05
N TYR A 130 -4.99 3.01 -5.01
CA TYR A 130 -5.13 2.04 -6.08
C TYR A 130 -5.46 2.73 -7.41
N GLU A 131 -6.47 3.61 -7.45
CA GLU A 131 -6.87 4.29 -8.69
C GLU A 131 -5.74 5.19 -9.25
N ARG A 132 -4.81 5.68 -8.42
CA ARG A 132 -3.64 6.44 -8.89
C ARG A 132 -2.54 5.53 -9.41
N PHE A 133 -2.25 4.44 -8.68
CA PHE A 133 -1.27 3.43 -9.10
C PHE A 133 -1.64 2.80 -10.43
N THR A 134 -2.90 2.35 -10.53
CA THR A 134 -3.34 1.53 -11.66
C THR A 134 -3.97 2.35 -12.78
N SER A 135 -4.48 3.55 -12.49
CA SER A 135 -5.39 4.27 -13.40
C SER A 135 -6.63 3.43 -13.80
N ALA A 136 -6.95 2.40 -13.03
CA ALA A 136 -8.16 1.59 -13.13
C ALA A 136 -9.12 1.95 -11.98
N ARG A 137 -10.40 1.63 -12.14
CA ARG A 137 -11.35 1.71 -11.02
C ARG A 137 -11.02 0.63 -10.00
N PHE A 138 -11.23 0.94 -8.73
CA PHE A 138 -11.13 -0.06 -7.68
C PHE A 138 -12.18 -1.17 -7.87
N PRO A 139 -11.85 -2.45 -7.59
CA PRO A 139 -12.80 -3.56 -7.73
C PRO A 139 -14.12 -3.29 -6.99
N ASP A 140 -15.23 -3.54 -7.66
CA ASP A 140 -16.59 -3.47 -7.10
C ASP A 140 -17.17 -4.85 -6.75
N TYR A 141 -16.34 -5.89 -6.86
CA TYR A 141 -16.62 -7.27 -6.47
C TYR A 141 -15.61 -7.73 -5.41
N ALA A 142 -16.00 -8.71 -4.60
CA ALA A 142 -15.13 -9.30 -3.59
C ALA A 142 -14.97 -10.81 -3.78
N LEU A 143 -13.80 -11.34 -3.41
CA LEU A 143 -13.47 -12.76 -3.57
C LEU A 143 -13.16 -13.39 -2.21
N ALA A 144 -13.87 -14.46 -1.83
CA ALA A 144 -13.61 -15.24 -0.62
C ALA A 144 -12.47 -16.27 -0.83
N LEU A 145 -11.38 -15.83 -1.47
CA LEU A 145 -10.24 -16.68 -1.80
C LEU A 145 -9.01 -16.30 -0.97
N ALA A 146 -8.06 -17.23 -0.87
CA ALA A 146 -6.75 -16.96 -0.30
C ALA A 146 -5.93 -16.07 -1.24
N VAL A 147 -5.09 -15.21 -0.67
CA VAL A 147 -4.06 -14.50 -1.44
C VAL A 147 -3.00 -15.48 -1.91
N THR A 148 -2.33 -15.16 -3.03
CA THR A 148 -1.41 -16.07 -3.73
C THR A 148 -0.02 -15.47 -3.87
N ASP A 149 0.98 -16.32 -4.14
CA ASP A 149 2.35 -15.87 -4.38
C ASP A 149 2.48 -15.02 -5.64
N ASP A 150 1.66 -15.28 -6.67
CA ASP A 150 1.58 -14.42 -7.86
C ASP A 150 1.13 -13.00 -7.49
N GLU A 151 0.16 -12.85 -6.60
CA GLU A 151 -0.31 -11.54 -6.13
C GLU A 151 0.73 -10.83 -5.27
N GLN A 152 1.47 -11.59 -4.45
CA GLN A 152 2.59 -11.04 -3.69
C GLN A 152 3.75 -10.62 -4.61
N ALA A 153 4.06 -11.40 -5.64
CA ALA A 153 5.04 -11.07 -6.67
C ALA A 153 4.69 -9.78 -7.40
N VAL A 154 3.42 -9.56 -7.73
CA VAL A 154 2.97 -8.29 -8.32
C VAL A 154 3.21 -7.14 -7.37
N MET A 155 2.82 -7.23 -6.10
CA MET A 155 3.08 -6.16 -5.13
C MET A 155 4.57 -5.84 -4.97
N ARG A 156 5.44 -6.85 -5.06
CA ARG A 156 6.90 -6.68 -5.07
C ARG A 156 7.41 -5.99 -6.34
N ALA A 157 6.91 -6.37 -7.52
CA ALA A 157 7.29 -5.71 -8.77
C ALA A 157 6.93 -4.21 -8.78
N LEU A 158 5.85 -3.82 -8.09
CA LEU A 158 5.49 -2.41 -7.91
C LEU A 158 6.48 -1.62 -7.05
N HIS A 159 7.49 -2.25 -6.43
CA HIS A 159 8.56 -1.53 -5.75
C HIS A 159 9.36 -0.59 -6.68
N ASP A 160 9.25 -0.77 -8.01
CA ASP A 160 9.70 0.17 -9.04
C ASP A 160 9.34 1.64 -8.71
N ILE A 161 8.15 1.88 -8.15
CA ILE A 161 7.68 3.25 -7.90
C ILE A 161 8.13 3.84 -6.56
N LEU A 162 8.81 3.05 -5.71
CA LEU A 162 9.20 3.53 -4.39
C LEU A 162 10.26 4.62 -4.50
N PRO A 163 10.04 5.81 -3.91
CA PRO A 163 11.04 6.86 -3.89
C PRO A 163 12.13 6.51 -2.88
N GLY A 164 13.38 6.44 -3.31
CA GLY A 164 14.51 6.28 -2.41
C GLY A 164 14.78 7.54 -1.57
N LYS A 165 14.43 8.71 -2.12
CA LYS A 165 14.54 10.01 -1.46
C LYS A 165 13.25 10.81 -1.57
N ILE A 166 12.87 11.47 -0.48
CA ILE A 166 11.83 12.51 -0.48
C ILE A 166 12.40 13.80 0.08
N TYR A 167 11.95 14.93 -0.45
CA TYR A 167 12.27 16.21 0.16
C TYR A 167 11.37 16.41 1.38
N VAL A 168 11.90 16.87 2.50
CA VAL A 168 11.16 17.20 3.72
C VAL A 168 11.36 18.66 4.06
N ASN A 169 10.31 19.32 4.56
CA ASN A 169 10.35 20.73 4.96
C ASN A 169 10.27 20.76 6.48
N ARG A 170 11.43 20.87 7.13
CA ARG A 170 11.50 20.97 8.60
C ARG A 170 11.85 22.41 8.95
N ASN A 171 10.93 23.10 9.60
CA ASN A 171 11.05 24.53 9.90
C ASN A 171 11.25 25.37 8.62
N LEU A 172 12.36 26.10 8.51
CA LEU A 172 12.74 26.93 7.36
C LEU A 172 13.76 26.24 6.43
N THR A 173 14.12 24.98 6.68
CA THR A 173 15.09 24.22 5.88
C THR A 173 14.41 23.14 5.05
N ARG A 174 14.85 23.01 3.79
CA ARG A 174 14.52 21.87 2.94
C ARG A 174 15.62 20.84 3.10
N GLU A 175 15.26 19.67 3.59
CA GLU A 175 16.17 18.55 3.81
C GLU A 175 15.81 17.42 2.83
N VAL A 176 16.79 16.56 2.53
CA VAL A 176 16.57 15.32 1.80
C VAL A 176 16.46 14.20 2.82
N PHE A 177 15.39 13.43 2.72
CA PHE A 177 15.10 12.32 3.60
C PHE A 177 15.22 11.03 2.79
N GLU A 178 16.18 10.19 3.17
CA GLU A 178 16.36 8.86 2.60
C GLU A 178 15.34 7.91 3.23
N VAL A 179 14.48 7.33 2.39
CA VAL A 179 13.31 6.58 2.83
C VAL A 179 13.71 5.22 3.44
N THR A 180 14.87 4.69 3.05
CA THR A 180 15.42 3.41 3.54
C THR A 180 16.35 3.55 4.74
N ASP A 181 16.63 4.77 5.23
CA ASP A 181 17.43 4.96 6.45
C ASP A 181 16.65 4.47 7.67
N PHE A 182 17.10 3.35 8.25
CA PHE A 182 16.46 2.73 9.42
C PHE A 182 16.34 3.68 10.62
N ARG A 183 17.23 4.67 10.75
CA ARG A 183 17.20 5.67 11.84
C ARG A 183 16.00 6.61 11.69
N LEU A 184 15.52 6.75 10.46
CA LEU A 184 14.46 7.65 10.08
C LEU A 184 13.13 6.93 9.84
N ALA A 185 13.13 5.60 9.80
CA ALA A 185 11.96 4.79 9.44
C ALA A 185 10.71 5.05 10.32
N MET A 186 10.91 5.43 11.59
CA MET A 186 9.84 5.83 12.52
C MET A 186 9.58 7.35 12.56
N THR A 187 9.91 8.07 11.49
CA THR A 187 9.58 9.50 11.35
C THR A 187 8.17 9.65 10.79
N GLN A 188 7.31 10.42 11.47
CA GLN A 188 6.05 10.85 10.88
C GLN A 188 6.28 12.04 9.94
N LEU A 189 5.82 11.90 8.70
CA LEU A 189 5.84 12.93 7.67
C LEU A 189 4.62 13.85 7.84
N SER A 190 4.84 15.15 7.64
CA SER A 190 3.78 16.16 7.66
C SER A 190 2.80 15.98 6.48
N PRO A 191 1.58 16.54 6.56
CA PRO A 191 0.63 16.50 5.44
C PRO A 191 1.20 17.06 4.14
N THR A 192 2.05 18.10 4.22
CA THR A 192 2.67 18.69 3.01
C THR A 192 3.72 17.77 2.38
N GLU A 193 4.42 16.97 3.19
CA GLU A 193 5.40 16.00 2.71
C GLU A 193 4.71 14.78 2.11
N MET A 194 3.65 14.30 2.75
CA MET A 194 2.81 13.20 2.26
C MET A 194 2.16 13.51 0.91
N MET A 195 1.95 14.79 0.58
CA MET A 195 1.35 15.23 -0.67
C MET A 195 2.35 15.44 -1.82
N LYS A 196 3.66 15.24 -1.59
CA LYS A 196 4.67 15.36 -2.64
C LYS A 196 4.52 14.24 -3.66
N THR A 197 4.65 14.60 -4.93
CA THR A 197 4.65 13.66 -6.05
C THR A 197 5.92 12.80 -6.02
N VAL A 198 5.76 11.52 -6.32
CA VAL A 198 6.87 10.57 -6.51
C VAL A 198 7.05 10.29 -7.99
N LYS A 199 8.14 9.61 -8.35
CA LYS A 199 8.32 9.14 -9.73
C LYS A 199 7.17 8.21 -10.13
N PHE A 200 6.92 8.13 -11.43
CA PHE A 200 6.03 7.11 -11.98
C PHE A 200 6.86 5.89 -12.39
N TYR A 201 6.21 4.79 -12.79
CA TYR A 201 6.91 3.58 -13.22
C TYR A 201 7.96 3.87 -14.30
N ASP A 202 9.20 3.47 -14.06
CA ASP A 202 10.32 3.62 -14.99
C ASP A 202 11.13 2.33 -15.19
N GLY A 203 10.72 1.24 -14.53
CA GLY A 203 11.32 -0.08 -14.59
C GLY A 203 12.65 -0.18 -13.82
N GLN A 204 12.89 0.74 -12.87
CA GLN A 204 14.13 0.83 -12.11
C GLN A 204 13.84 1.00 -10.61
N TYR A 205 14.54 0.22 -9.80
CA TYR A 205 14.57 0.48 -8.36
C TYR A 205 15.45 1.72 -8.09
N ASP A 206 15.00 2.57 -7.17
CA ASP A 206 15.85 3.67 -6.70
C ASP A 206 17.08 3.13 -5.95
N GLU A 207 18.21 3.84 -6.07
CA GLU A 207 19.53 3.42 -5.58
C GLU A 207 19.53 3.04 -4.09
N GLU A 208 18.71 3.74 -3.30
CA GLU A 208 18.53 3.52 -1.86
C GLU A 208 17.94 2.15 -1.52
N TYR A 209 17.19 1.54 -2.45
CA TYR A 209 16.62 0.19 -2.29
C TYR A 209 17.58 -0.91 -2.73
N LEU A 210 18.68 -0.57 -3.41
CA LEU A 210 19.74 -1.52 -3.77
C LEU A 210 20.75 -1.73 -2.62
N HIS A 211 20.72 -0.85 -1.61
CA HIS A 211 21.68 -0.81 -0.51
C HIS A 211 21.00 -0.57 0.85
N VAL A 212 19.88 -1.23 1.11
CA VAL A 212 19.12 -1.05 2.36
C VAL A 212 19.94 -1.58 3.54
N VAL A 213 20.17 -0.73 4.54
CA VAL A 213 20.89 -1.09 5.76
C VAL A 213 19.91 -1.61 6.80
N VAL A 214 20.00 -2.91 7.11
CA VAL A 214 19.25 -3.57 8.16
C VAL A 214 20.12 -3.64 9.43
N PRO A 215 19.71 -3.01 10.54
CA PRO A 215 20.43 -3.09 11.81
C PRO A 215 20.56 -4.54 12.28
N GLY A 216 21.77 -4.93 12.67
CA GLY A 216 22.08 -6.26 13.18
C GLY A 216 23.19 -6.20 14.24
N PHE A 217 23.32 -7.27 15.02
CA PHE A 217 24.43 -7.44 15.97
C PHE A 217 25.21 -8.72 15.61
N PRO A 218 26.55 -8.68 15.50
CA PRO A 218 27.45 -7.56 15.84
C PRO A 218 27.50 -6.44 14.79
N ASP A 219 27.13 -6.74 13.54
CA ASP A 219 27.26 -5.82 12.40
C ASP A 219 25.92 -5.66 11.66
N PRO A 220 25.67 -4.50 11.03
CA PRO A 220 24.52 -4.32 10.15
C PRO A 220 24.66 -5.18 8.89
N THR A 221 23.52 -5.59 8.34
CA THR A 221 23.45 -6.29 7.05
C THR A 221 23.00 -5.32 5.97
N ILE A 222 23.68 -5.31 4.82
CA ILE A 222 23.23 -4.55 3.65
C ILE A 222 22.50 -5.51 2.73
N ILE A 223 21.27 -5.19 2.35
CA ILE A 223 20.45 -5.98 1.44
C ILE A 223 20.15 -5.19 0.17
N ASN A 224 20.03 -5.93 -0.94
CA ASN A 224 19.51 -5.42 -2.20
C ASN A 224 18.06 -5.90 -2.34
N LEU A 225 17.10 -4.96 -2.27
CA LEU A 225 15.68 -5.29 -2.33
C LEU A 225 15.29 -5.90 -3.68
N GLN A 226 15.83 -5.37 -4.78
CA GLN A 226 15.58 -5.92 -6.12
C GLN A 226 16.03 -7.38 -6.22
N ALA A 227 17.19 -7.73 -5.63
CA ALA A 227 17.68 -9.10 -5.62
C ALA A 227 16.79 -10.03 -4.78
N ILE A 228 16.27 -9.54 -3.65
CA ILE A 228 15.32 -10.29 -2.81
C ILE A 228 14.01 -10.52 -3.56
N ASP A 229 13.48 -9.49 -4.20
CA ASP A 229 12.23 -9.59 -4.96
C ASP A 229 12.40 -10.49 -6.19
N GLN A 230 13.53 -10.39 -6.90
CA GLN A 230 13.89 -11.30 -7.99
C GLN A 230 13.91 -12.76 -7.52
N GLY A 231 14.56 -13.03 -6.38
CA GLY A 231 14.64 -14.37 -5.81
C GLY A 231 13.27 -14.93 -5.46
N PHE A 232 12.43 -14.13 -4.77
CA PHE A 232 11.05 -14.53 -4.47
C PHE A 232 10.26 -14.84 -5.74
N ILE A 233 10.27 -13.93 -6.71
CA ILE A 233 9.48 -14.05 -7.95
C ILE A 233 9.91 -15.30 -8.74
N ALA A 234 11.21 -15.52 -8.91
CA ALA A 234 11.73 -16.67 -9.63
C ALA A 234 11.49 -18.01 -8.93
N GLU A 235 11.42 -18.02 -7.59
CA GLU A 235 11.23 -19.24 -6.80
C GLU A 235 9.77 -19.61 -6.54
N GLN A 236 8.87 -18.63 -6.41
CA GLN A 236 7.47 -18.88 -6.03
C GLN A 236 6.48 -18.76 -7.18
N THR A 237 6.87 -18.18 -8.32
CA THR A 237 5.92 -17.87 -9.40
C THR A 237 6.47 -18.29 -10.76
N ASN A 238 5.64 -18.16 -11.80
CA ASN A 238 6.07 -18.31 -13.20
C ASN A 238 6.48 -16.98 -13.85
N TYR A 239 6.54 -15.89 -13.08
CA TYR A 239 6.92 -14.58 -13.59
C TYR A 239 8.44 -14.37 -13.56
N ASN A 240 8.90 -13.38 -14.32
CA ASN A 240 10.26 -12.88 -14.30
C ASN A 240 10.24 -11.39 -13.98
N LEU A 241 10.99 -10.96 -12.96
CA LEU A 241 10.96 -9.55 -12.52
C LEU A 241 11.48 -8.60 -13.61
N ASP A 242 12.50 -8.96 -14.40
CA ASP A 242 13.01 -8.09 -15.47
C ASP A 242 11.92 -7.85 -16.54
N ASP A 243 11.17 -8.89 -16.91
CA ASP A 243 10.03 -8.76 -17.83
C ASP A 243 8.92 -7.89 -17.22
N MET A 244 8.60 -8.08 -15.94
CA MET A 244 7.61 -7.27 -15.23
C MET A 244 8.04 -5.78 -15.19
N LEU A 245 9.31 -5.50 -14.90
CA LEU A 245 9.85 -4.13 -14.88
C LEU A 245 9.86 -3.50 -16.28
N ALA A 246 10.13 -4.27 -17.33
CA ALA A 246 10.05 -3.80 -18.71
C ALA A 246 8.61 -3.41 -19.09
N GLU A 247 7.63 -4.22 -18.70
CA GLU A 247 6.21 -3.89 -18.88
C GLU A 247 5.78 -2.63 -18.10
N LEU A 248 6.25 -2.49 -16.86
CA LEU A 248 6.01 -1.29 -16.03
C LEU A 248 6.65 -0.03 -16.63
N GLN A 249 7.88 -0.12 -17.11
CA GLN A 249 8.55 0.96 -17.82
C GLN A 249 7.75 1.37 -19.06
N PHE A 250 7.32 0.39 -19.87
CA PHE A 250 6.53 0.65 -21.05
C PHE A 250 5.21 1.33 -20.67
N TYR A 251 4.52 0.87 -19.63
CA TYR A 251 3.30 1.50 -19.11
C TYR A 251 3.54 2.95 -18.65
N GLY A 252 4.67 3.20 -17.99
CA GLY A 252 5.04 4.52 -17.48
C GLY A 252 5.30 5.56 -18.57
N GLN A 253 5.83 5.13 -19.72
CA GLN A 253 6.10 6.00 -20.88
C GLN A 253 4.83 6.50 -21.61
N PHE A 254 3.66 5.88 -21.38
CA PHE A 254 2.39 6.32 -21.98
C PHE A 254 1.42 6.90 -20.93
N PRO A 255 1.60 8.17 -20.50
CA PRO A 255 0.82 8.77 -19.42
C PRO A 255 -0.66 9.09 -19.77
N PHE A 256 -1.10 8.79 -21.00
CA PHE A 256 -2.46 9.07 -21.49
C PHE A 256 -3.23 7.81 -21.93
N PHE A 257 -2.63 6.62 -21.87
CA PHE A 257 -3.23 5.40 -22.40
C PHE A 257 -3.21 4.25 -21.41
N GLY A 258 -4.32 3.51 -21.40
CA GLY A 258 -4.48 2.27 -20.66
C GLY A 258 -4.56 2.44 -19.14
N ASN A 259 -4.78 1.31 -18.48
CA ASN A 259 -4.61 1.16 -17.04
C ASN A 259 -3.66 -0.02 -16.81
N LEU A 260 -2.98 -0.04 -15.67
CA LEU A 260 -2.00 -1.07 -15.33
C LEU A 260 -2.58 -2.48 -15.43
N VAL A 261 -3.84 -2.65 -14.97
CA VAL A 261 -4.52 -3.95 -14.87
C VAL A 261 -4.62 -4.67 -16.21
N HIS A 262 -4.95 -3.95 -17.28
CA HIS A 262 -5.07 -4.53 -18.63
C HIS A 262 -3.82 -4.36 -19.49
N PHE A 263 -2.90 -3.48 -19.08
CA PHE A 263 -1.71 -3.19 -19.86
C PHE A 263 -0.59 -4.19 -19.62
N THR A 264 -0.46 -4.70 -18.40
CA THR A 264 0.56 -5.67 -18.04
C THR A 264 -0.01 -7.10 -18.01
N SER A 265 0.83 -8.08 -18.29
CA SER A 265 0.52 -9.52 -18.26
C SER A 265 0.08 -10.00 -16.87
N PHE A 266 0.52 -9.30 -15.83
CA PHE A 266 0.26 -9.63 -14.43
C PHE A 266 -0.77 -8.72 -13.75
N GLY A 267 -1.24 -7.65 -14.41
CA GLY A 267 -2.03 -6.59 -13.78
C GLY A 267 -3.38 -7.08 -13.21
N TYR A 268 -3.95 -8.15 -13.77
CA TYR A 268 -5.17 -8.78 -13.26
C TYR A 268 -5.00 -9.41 -11.87
N HIS A 269 -3.79 -9.86 -11.49
CA HIS A 269 -3.53 -10.33 -10.14
C HIS A 269 -3.66 -9.19 -9.13
N LEU A 270 -3.26 -7.97 -9.50
CA LEU A 270 -3.46 -6.81 -8.63
C LEU A 270 -4.95 -6.52 -8.41
N GLU A 271 -5.78 -6.61 -9.44
CA GLU A 271 -7.23 -6.47 -9.31
C GLU A 271 -7.82 -7.55 -8.38
N ASN A 272 -7.45 -8.82 -8.60
CA ASN A 272 -7.90 -9.94 -7.78
C ASN A 272 -7.45 -9.83 -6.32
N LEU A 273 -6.21 -9.40 -6.07
CA LEU A 273 -5.68 -9.19 -4.73
C LEU A 273 -6.53 -8.20 -3.95
N PHE A 274 -6.85 -7.06 -4.55
CA PHE A 274 -7.65 -6.02 -3.88
C PHE A 274 -9.13 -6.42 -3.75
N ALA A 275 -9.67 -7.21 -4.70
CA ALA A 275 -10.99 -7.83 -4.57
C ALA A 275 -11.05 -8.84 -3.41
N LYS A 276 -9.98 -9.62 -3.18
CA LYS A 276 -9.84 -10.48 -2.00
C LYS A 276 -9.75 -9.66 -0.72
N GLY A 277 -8.95 -8.59 -0.74
CA GLY A 277 -8.74 -7.70 0.39
C GLY A 277 -10.03 -7.11 0.96
N ILE A 278 -10.96 -6.68 0.09
CA ILE A 278 -12.24 -6.11 0.54
C ILE A 278 -13.31 -7.14 0.91
N CYS A 279 -13.01 -8.44 0.89
CA CYS A 279 -14.00 -9.43 1.25
C CYS A 279 -14.32 -9.41 2.76
N ASN A 280 -15.61 -9.43 3.09
CA ASN A 280 -16.11 -9.52 4.46
C ASN A 280 -16.23 -10.97 4.98
N LYS A 281 -15.57 -11.92 4.31
CA LYS A 281 -15.45 -13.33 4.73
C LYS A 281 -13.99 -13.77 4.65
N TYR A 282 -13.58 -14.61 5.58
CA TYR A 282 -12.32 -15.35 5.50
C TYR A 282 -12.42 -16.51 4.50
N VAL A 283 -11.29 -17.15 4.20
CA VAL A 283 -11.19 -18.23 3.22
C VAL A 283 -12.05 -19.45 3.61
N ASP A 284 -12.25 -19.68 4.91
CA ASP A 284 -13.11 -20.74 5.44
C ASP A 284 -14.61 -20.39 5.42
N GLY A 285 -14.97 -19.20 4.90
CA GLY A 285 -16.34 -18.70 4.83
C GLY A 285 -16.85 -18.04 6.11
N SER A 286 -16.05 -18.00 7.19
CA SER A 286 -16.40 -17.29 8.42
C SER A 286 -16.42 -15.77 8.20
N PRO A 287 -17.29 -15.02 8.90
CA PRO A 287 -17.42 -13.58 8.69
C PRO A 287 -16.18 -12.82 9.20
N ASN A 288 -15.66 -11.90 8.38
CA ASN A 288 -14.75 -10.87 8.83
C ASN A 288 -15.58 -9.68 9.35
N THR A 289 -15.75 -9.64 10.67
CA THR A 289 -16.61 -8.64 11.33
C THR A 289 -16.01 -7.24 11.37
N TRP A 290 -14.73 -7.08 11.02
CA TRP A 290 -14.05 -5.79 10.96
C TRP A 290 -14.36 -5.02 9.68
N ASN A 291 -14.58 -5.75 8.60
CA ASN A 291 -14.92 -5.20 7.31
C ASN A 291 -16.45 -5.07 7.18
N THR A 292 -16.93 -3.82 7.14
CA THR A 292 -18.36 -3.50 7.04
C THR A 292 -18.79 -3.11 5.64
N VAL A 293 -17.95 -3.33 4.62
CA VAL A 293 -18.29 -3.04 3.22
C VAL A 293 -19.46 -3.89 2.78
N ALA A 294 -20.45 -3.22 2.18
CA ALA A 294 -21.59 -3.86 1.53
C ALA A 294 -21.22 -4.35 0.12
N VAL A 295 -20.27 -5.28 0.03
CA VAL A 295 -19.94 -6.01 -1.21
C VAL A 295 -20.08 -7.50 -0.90
N GLU A 296 -20.82 -8.21 -1.74
CA GLU A 296 -20.98 -9.65 -1.61
C GLU A 296 -19.68 -10.36 -2.00
N CYS A 297 -19.22 -11.28 -1.15
CA CYS A 297 -18.09 -12.14 -1.50
C CYS A 297 -18.55 -13.39 -2.24
N TYR A 298 -17.92 -13.61 -3.39
CA TYR A 298 -18.06 -14.79 -4.24
C TYR A 298 -16.96 -15.82 -3.98
#